data_AF-A0A8T3P9N1-F1
#
_entry.id   AF-A0A8T3P9N1-F1
#
_cell.length_a   1.000
_cell.length_b   1.000
_cell.length_c   1.000
_cell.angle_alpha   90.00
_cell.angle_beta   90.00
_cell.angle_gamma   90.00
#
_symmetry.space_group_name_H-M   'P 1'
#
loop_
_entity.id
_entity.type
_entity.pdbx_description
1 polymer ?
#
loop_
_entity_poly.entity_id
_entity_poly.type
_entity_poly.pdbx_seq_one_letter_code
_entity_poly.pdbx_strand_id
1 'polypeptide(L)'
;MIETKGASTAAGPERDAAGTERTAERIRLAFADAWGQMGAAWGVQPSVARVHGYLLSHGGTLTEREVREALELSHRATSLALAECETWGLIERVPDSRRVGRRGPSATAFVVVGDHWVWFQRIAEQRKQRESDPILPRIEACLELAEEAARSPAGDAEVEAVRDWLTELLGFVRLFDRAVGMVARAETSEISRGFAVLAQLSDESLDRLLRLLGSLPEEELAATLDAISRVSPTVARRVLSAAGKVARLGR
;
A
#
# COMPACT_ATOMS: atom_id res chain seq x y z
N MET A 1 -63.36 -33.49 17.54
CA MET A 1 -62.73 -34.45 16.60
C MET A 1 -63.02 -33.92 15.21
N ILE A 2 -62.08 -33.40 14.44
CA ILE A 2 -60.79 -34.00 14.07
C ILE A 2 -59.73 -32.89 13.92
N GLU A 3 -58.55 -33.16 14.47
CA GLU A 3 -57.32 -32.41 14.27
C GLU A 3 -56.88 -32.46 12.80
N THR A 4 -56.44 -31.34 12.23
CA THR A 4 -55.47 -31.34 11.14
C THR A 4 -54.18 -30.70 11.63
N LYS A 5 -53.26 -31.60 11.96
CA LYS A 5 -51.88 -31.37 12.37
C LYS A 5 -50.99 -31.22 11.12
N GLY A 6 -50.15 -30.19 11.15
CA GLY A 6 -48.75 -30.29 10.72
C GLY A 6 -48.44 -30.05 9.24
N ALA A 7 -47.74 -28.94 8.98
CA ALA A 7 -46.43 -28.95 8.33
C ALA A 7 -45.83 -27.52 8.36
N SER A 8 -45.31 -27.10 9.53
CA SER A 8 -44.30 -26.05 9.58
C SER A 8 -42.96 -26.76 9.68
N THR A 9 -42.37 -27.05 8.52
CA THR A 9 -41.01 -27.55 8.41
C THR A 9 -40.07 -26.40 8.74
N ALA A 10 -39.43 -26.50 9.90
CA ALA A 10 -38.30 -25.69 10.29
C ALA A 10 -37.26 -25.68 9.15
N ALA A 11 -37.08 -24.54 8.50
CA ALA A 11 -35.84 -24.25 7.78
C ALA A 11 -34.74 -24.20 8.84
N GLY A 12 -33.99 -25.31 8.95
CA GLY A 12 -32.98 -25.49 9.99
C GLY A 12 -31.74 -24.60 9.78
N PRO A 13 -30.94 -24.41 10.85
CA PRO A 13 -29.76 -23.52 10.86
C PRO A 13 -28.69 -23.85 9.79
N GLU A 14 -28.68 -25.08 9.27
CA GLU A 14 -27.77 -25.48 8.18
C GLU A 14 -28.10 -24.83 6.82
N ARG A 15 -29.37 -24.52 6.52
CA ARG A 15 -29.74 -23.84 5.27
C ARG A 15 -29.28 -22.38 5.27
N ASP A 16 -29.36 -21.73 6.43
CA ASP A 16 -28.94 -20.34 6.61
C ASP A 16 -27.41 -20.20 6.61
N ALA A 17 -26.69 -21.18 7.20
CA ALA A 17 -25.23 -21.24 7.14
C ALA A 17 -24.71 -21.44 5.69
N ALA A 18 -25.27 -22.40 4.94
CA ALA A 18 -24.89 -22.63 3.55
C ALA A 18 -25.28 -21.48 2.60
N GLY A 19 -26.33 -20.73 2.94
CA GLY A 19 -26.70 -19.49 2.24
C GLY A 19 -25.72 -18.34 2.53
N THR A 20 -25.29 -18.21 3.78
CA THR A 20 -24.32 -17.20 4.23
C THR A 20 -22.94 -17.45 3.64
N GLU A 21 -22.47 -18.70 3.63
CA GLU A 21 -21.17 -19.07 3.05
C GLU A 21 -21.11 -18.77 1.54
N ARG A 22 -22.17 -19.12 0.79
CA ARG A 22 -22.30 -18.76 -0.63
C ARG A 22 -22.34 -17.24 -0.85
N THR A 23 -22.97 -16.50 0.05
CA THR A 23 -23.02 -15.03 -0.04
C THR A 23 -21.65 -14.41 0.21
N ALA A 24 -20.93 -14.87 1.25
CA ALA A 24 -19.59 -14.43 1.55
C ALA A 24 -18.63 -14.71 0.39
N GLU A 25 -18.70 -15.90 -0.19
CA GLU A 25 -17.85 -16.28 -1.31
C GLU A 25 -18.08 -15.40 -2.54
N ARG A 26 -19.34 -15.13 -2.88
CA ARG A 26 -19.68 -14.18 -3.95
C ARG A 26 -19.09 -12.78 -3.70
N ILE A 27 -19.10 -12.32 -2.45
CA ILE A 27 -18.50 -11.02 -2.09
C ILE A 27 -16.98 -11.06 -2.24
N ARG A 28 -16.31 -12.13 -1.83
CA ARG A 28 -14.85 -12.29 -2.00
C ARG A 28 -14.44 -12.27 -3.46
N LEU A 29 -15.17 -12.98 -4.32
CA LEU A 29 -14.91 -13.01 -5.76
C LEU A 29 -15.12 -11.62 -6.38
N ALA A 30 -16.22 -10.94 -6.05
CA ALA A 30 -16.48 -9.58 -6.52
C ALA A 30 -15.39 -8.59 -6.05
N PHE A 31 -14.93 -8.72 -4.80
CA PHE A 31 -13.82 -7.94 -4.29
C PHE A 31 -12.51 -8.25 -5.01
N ALA A 32 -12.18 -9.52 -5.22
CA ALA A 32 -10.99 -9.94 -5.95
C ALA A 32 -10.97 -9.36 -7.37
N ASP A 33 -12.11 -9.37 -8.07
CA ASP A 33 -12.23 -8.78 -9.41
C ASP A 33 -12.05 -7.26 -9.40
N ALA A 34 -12.69 -6.55 -8.47
CA ALA A 34 -12.51 -5.11 -8.32
C ALA A 34 -11.06 -4.76 -7.97
N TRP A 35 -10.44 -5.53 -7.08
CA TRP A 35 -9.04 -5.39 -6.71
C TRP A 35 -8.09 -5.68 -7.89
N GLY A 36 -8.45 -6.64 -8.74
CA GLY A 36 -7.80 -6.93 -10.01
C GLY A 36 -7.78 -5.74 -10.96
N GLN A 37 -8.93 -5.09 -11.12
CA GLN A 37 -9.08 -3.88 -11.97
C GLN A 37 -8.29 -2.71 -11.42
N MET A 38 -8.35 -2.49 -10.09
CA MET A 38 -7.56 -1.46 -9.42
C MET A 38 -6.05 -1.70 -9.58
N GLY A 39 -5.60 -2.95 -9.40
CA GLY A 39 -4.20 -3.32 -9.58
C GLY A 39 -3.70 -3.01 -10.99
N ALA A 40 -4.50 -3.33 -12.02
CA ALA A 40 -4.19 -3.04 -13.41
C ALA A 40 -4.02 -1.53 -13.66
N ALA A 41 -4.89 -0.71 -13.09
CA ALA A 41 -4.80 0.75 -13.19
C ALA A 41 -3.50 1.32 -12.58
N TRP A 42 -2.87 0.58 -11.67
CA TRP A 42 -1.63 0.96 -11.00
C TRP A 42 -0.40 0.19 -11.52
N GLY A 43 -0.51 -0.49 -12.66
CA GLY A 43 0.61 -1.20 -13.29
C GLY A 43 0.93 -2.57 -12.67
N VAL A 44 0.03 -3.15 -11.86
CA VAL A 44 0.14 -4.53 -11.36
C VAL A 44 -0.67 -5.46 -12.27
N GLN A 45 -0.13 -6.63 -12.59
CA GLN A 45 -0.84 -7.60 -13.42
C GLN A 45 -2.19 -7.99 -12.77
N PRO A 46 -3.32 -7.97 -13.50
CA PRO A 46 -4.65 -8.21 -12.91
C PRO A 46 -4.75 -9.52 -12.13
N SER A 47 -4.13 -10.60 -12.60
CA SER A 47 -4.16 -11.90 -11.92
C SER A 47 -3.44 -11.89 -10.57
N VAL A 48 -2.32 -11.16 -10.45
CA VAL A 48 -1.56 -11.00 -9.20
C VAL A 48 -2.45 -10.28 -8.18
N ALA A 49 -3.07 -9.18 -8.59
CA ALA A 49 -3.99 -8.45 -7.75
C ALA A 49 -5.21 -9.30 -7.36
N ARG A 50 -5.90 -9.98 -8.30
CA ARG A 50 -7.05 -10.86 -7.99
C ARG A 50 -6.68 -11.93 -6.96
N VAL A 51 -5.54 -12.60 -7.13
CA VAL A 51 -5.04 -13.62 -6.17
C VAL A 51 -4.82 -13.02 -4.79
N HIS A 52 -4.15 -11.86 -4.70
CA HIS A 52 -3.93 -11.19 -3.43
C HIS A 52 -5.25 -10.75 -2.76
N GLY A 53 -6.16 -10.12 -3.52
CA GLY A 53 -7.47 -9.68 -3.02
C GLY A 53 -8.34 -10.84 -2.52
N TYR A 54 -8.29 -11.98 -3.19
CA TYR A 54 -8.98 -13.18 -2.74
C TYR A 54 -8.39 -13.74 -1.44
N LEU A 55 -7.06 -13.85 -1.34
CA LEU A 55 -6.39 -14.30 -0.10
C LEU A 55 -6.66 -13.35 1.08
N LEU A 56 -6.64 -12.03 0.83
CA LEU A 56 -6.98 -10.99 1.81
C LEU A 56 -8.38 -11.17 2.38
N SER A 57 -9.37 -11.34 1.51
CA SER A 57 -10.77 -11.46 1.92
C SER A 57 -11.16 -12.86 2.45
N HIS A 58 -10.32 -13.87 2.20
CA HIS A 58 -10.49 -15.21 2.76
C HIS A 58 -10.11 -15.30 4.24
N GLY A 59 -9.00 -14.65 4.65
CA GLY A 59 -8.57 -14.59 6.06
C GLY A 59 -8.00 -15.90 6.62
N GLY A 60 -7.68 -16.87 5.76
CA GLY A 60 -7.11 -18.17 6.11
C GLY A 60 -6.08 -18.65 5.08
N THR A 61 -5.60 -19.88 5.24
CA THR A 61 -4.61 -20.47 4.33
C THR A 61 -5.28 -21.15 3.13
N LEU A 62 -4.81 -20.88 1.91
CA LEU A 62 -5.32 -21.53 0.69
C LEU A 62 -4.20 -22.21 -0.09
N THR A 63 -4.47 -23.39 -0.65
CA THR A 63 -3.58 -24.05 -1.61
C THR A 63 -3.69 -23.42 -2.99
N GLU A 64 -2.67 -23.60 -3.84
CA GLU A 64 -2.74 -23.15 -5.25
C GLU A 64 -3.99 -23.67 -5.95
N ARG A 65 -4.34 -24.94 -5.71
CA ARG A 65 -5.53 -25.57 -6.30
C ARG A 65 -6.80 -24.81 -5.94
N GLU A 66 -6.96 -24.40 -4.69
CA GLU A 66 -8.16 -23.71 -4.22
C GLU A 66 -8.24 -22.29 -4.77
N VAL A 67 -7.12 -21.57 -4.83
CA VAL A 67 -7.06 -20.25 -5.47
C VAL A 67 -7.42 -20.36 -6.95
N ARG A 68 -6.86 -21.37 -7.64
CA ARG A 68 -7.11 -21.64 -9.05
C ARG A 68 -8.58 -21.93 -9.33
N GLU A 69 -9.18 -22.83 -8.54
CA GLU A 69 -10.58 -23.22 -8.67
C GLU A 69 -11.51 -22.05 -8.37
N ALA A 70 -11.25 -21.27 -7.32
CA ALA A 70 -12.08 -20.13 -6.94
C ALA A 70 -12.05 -18.99 -7.97
N LEU A 71 -10.86 -18.68 -8.51
CA LEU A 71 -10.67 -17.56 -9.43
C LEU A 71 -10.75 -17.92 -10.92
N GLU A 72 -11.03 -19.20 -11.23
CA GLU A 72 -11.10 -19.76 -12.58
C GLU A 72 -9.84 -19.47 -13.41
N LEU A 73 -8.68 -19.49 -12.76
CA LEU A 73 -7.38 -19.24 -13.40
C LEU A 73 -6.80 -20.54 -13.98
N SER A 74 -5.90 -20.41 -14.97
CA SER A 74 -5.08 -21.56 -15.37
C SER A 74 -4.05 -21.90 -14.28
N HIS A 75 -3.52 -23.13 -14.29
CA HIS A 75 -2.41 -23.50 -13.40
C HIS A 75 -1.24 -22.54 -13.55
N ARG A 76 -0.79 -22.27 -14.78
CA ARG A 76 0.33 -21.35 -15.02
C ARG A 76 0.03 -19.93 -14.51
N ALA A 77 -1.17 -19.41 -14.76
CA ALA A 77 -1.55 -18.06 -14.31
C ALA A 77 -1.57 -17.99 -12.77
N THR A 78 -2.08 -19.02 -12.11
CA THR A 78 -2.14 -19.09 -10.65
C THR A 78 -0.74 -19.16 -10.04
N SER A 79 0.12 -20.06 -10.54
CA SER A 79 1.48 -20.22 -10.00
C SER A 79 2.32 -18.96 -10.19
N LEU A 80 2.22 -18.28 -11.35
CA LEU A 80 2.91 -17.01 -11.58
C LEU A 80 2.38 -15.90 -10.67
N ALA A 81 1.06 -15.82 -10.48
CA ALA A 81 0.46 -14.81 -9.61
C ALA A 81 0.85 -14.99 -8.14
N LEU A 82 0.89 -16.23 -7.65
CA LEU A 82 1.35 -16.55 -6.29
C LEU A 82 2.84 -16.24 -6.11
N ALA A 83 3.68 -16.66 -7.06
CA ALA A 83 5.13 -16.37 -7.00
C ALA A 83 5.41 -14.87 -7.03
N GLU A 84 4.65 -14.11 -7.82
CA GLU A 84 4.74 -12.65 -7.82
C GLU A 84 4.30 -12.09 -6.46
N CYS A 85 3.14 -12.50 -5.92
CA CYS A 85 2.71 -12.06 -4.59
C CYS A 85 3.76 -12.37 -3.50
N GLU A 86 4.42 -13.52 -3.55
CA GLU A 86 5.55 -13.86 -2.66
C GLU A 86 6.74 -12.92 -2.86
N THR A 87 7.09 -12.60 -4.11
CA THR A 87 8.18 -11.67 -4.44
C THR A 87 7.88 -10.25 -3.95
N TRP A 88 6.62 -9.82 -3.97
CA TRP A 88 6.19 -8.56 -3.34
C TRP A 88 6.17 -8.64 -1.80
N GLY A 89 6.32 -9.84 -1.23
CA GLY A 89 6.16 -10.09 0.20
C GLY A 89 4.71 -9.95 0.67
N LEU A 90 3.71 -10.07 -0.20
CA LEU A 90 2.31 -9.91 0.22
C LEU A 90 1.74 -11.19 0.85
N ILE A 91 2.32 -12.33 0.49
CA ILE A 91 1.91 -13.65 0.97
C ILE A 91 3.15 -14.45 1.36
N GLU A 92 2.95 -15.48 2.18
CA GLU A 92 3.97 -16.45 2.54
C GLU A 92 3.49 -17.89 2.37
N ARG A 93 4.43 -18.79 2.11
CA ARG A 93 4.19 -20.23 2.05
C ARG A 93 4.15 -20.84 3.44
N VAL A 94 3.09 -21.58 3.71
CA VAL A 94 2.89 -22.31 4.97
C VAL A 94 2.52 -23.78 4.70
N PRO A 95 2.82 -24.71 5.62
CA PRO A 95 2.30 -26.07 5.53
C PRO A 95 0.76 -26.06 5.58
N ASP A 96 0.10 -26.85 4.71
CA ASP A 96 -1.35 -27.03 4.74
C ASP A 96 -1.77 -27.75 6.03
N SER A 97 -2.26 -26.98 7.01
CA SER A 97 -2.65 -27.49 8.33
C SER A 97 -3.83 -28.47 8.28
N ARG A 98 -4.60 -28.48 7.18
CA ARG A 98 -5.75 -29.39 7.00
C ARG A 98 -5.35 -30.82 6.59
N ARG A 99 -4.06 -31.05 6.30
CA ARG A 99 -3.51 -32.37 5.96
C ARG A 99 -2.68 -33.01 7.07
N VAL A 100 -2.66 -32.44 8.27
CA VAL A 100 -1.99 -33.04 9.44
C VAL A 100 -2.51 -34.46 9.68
N GLY A 101 -1.62 -35.46 9.62
CA GLY A 101 -1.95 -36.88 9.83
C GLY A 101 -2.32 -37.68 8.57
N ARG A 102 -2.31 -37.09 7.37
CA ARG A 102 -2.44 -37.84 6.10
C ARG A 102 -1.07 -38.35 5.63
N ARG A 103 -1.04 -39.51 4.94
CA ARG A 103 0.19 -40.12 4.42
C ARG A 103 0.77 -39.24 3.29
N GLY A 104 2.01 -38.77 3.45
CA GLY A 104 2.74 -37.91 2.50
C GLY A 104 3.16 -36.55 3.09
N PRO A 105 4.03 -35.79 2.41
CA PRO A 105 4.38 -34.43 2.83
C PRO A 105 3.14 -33.52 2.80
N SER A 106 3.05 -32.58 3.75
CA SER A 106 1.96 -31.60 3.73
C SER A 106 2.03 -30.78 2.44
N ALA A 107 0.87 -30.48 1.86
CA ALA A 107 0.80 -29.61 0.70
C ALA A 107 1.22 -28.18 1.08
N THR A 108 1.70 -27.40 0.13
CA THR A 108 1.95 -25.97 0.35
C THR A 108 0.63 -25.20 0.27
N ALA A 109 0.36 -24.40 1.29
CA ALA A 109 -0.67 -23.37 1.29
C ALA A 109 -0.02 -21.98 1.37
N PHE A 110 -0.83 -20.96 1.17
CA PHE A 110 -0.43 -19.57 1.15
C PHE A 110 -1.32 -18.78 2.09
N VAL A 111 -0.73 -17.82 2.80
CA VAL A 111 -1.43 -16.89 3.70
C VAL A 111 -0.95 -15.47 3.46
N VAL A 112 -1.83 -14.49 3.63
CA VAL A 112 -1.45 -13.08 3.57
C VAL A 112 -0.56 -12.73 4.74
N VAL A 113 0.45 -11.89 4.50
CA VAL A 113 1.32 -11.41 5.56
C VAL A 113 0.78 -10.13 6.19
N GLY A 114 0.48 -10.22 7.49
CA GLY A 114 0.14 -9.06 8.31
C GLY A 114 -1.23 -8.44 8.00
N ASP A 115 -1.39 -7.19 8.39
CA ASP A 115 -2.62 -6.40 8.19
C ASP A 115 -2.50 -5.44 6.99
N HIS A 116 -3.50 -4.57 6.82
CA HIS A 116 -3.52 -3.62 5.73
C HIS A 116 -2.35 -2.63 5.72
N TRP A 117 -1.80 -2.31 6.88
CA TRP A 117 -0.66 -1.40 7.01
C TRP A 117 0.64 -2.11 6.68
N VAL A 118 0.76 -3.40 7.04
CA VAL A 118 1.92 -4.23 6.67
C VAL A 118 2.05 -4.33 5.17
N TRP A 119 1.00 -4.72 4.45
CA TRP A 119 1.11 -4.84 3.00
C TRP A 119 1.28 -3.48 2.32
N PHE A 120 0.66 -2.40 2.85
CA PHE A 120 0.87 -1.04 2.32
C PHE A 120 2.35 -0.62 2.39
N GLN A 121 2.99 -0.85 3.54
CA GLN A 121 4.43 -0.61 3.73
C GLN A 121 5.27 -1.44 2.74
N ARG A 122 4.96 -2.75 2.60
CA ARG A 122 5.68 -3.63 1.67
C ARG A 122 5.53 -3.20 0.22
N ILE A 123 4.35 -2.73 -0.19
CA ILE A 123 4.16 -2.17 -1.54
C ILE A 123 5.04 -0.93 -1.73
N ALA A 124 5.08 -0.01 -0.76
CA ALA A 124 5.94 1.17 -0.86
C ALA A 124 7.42 0.80 -0.99
N GLU A 125 7.88 -0.16 -0.20
CA GLU A 125 9.25 -0.69 -0.26
C GLU A 125 9.54 -1.35 -1.62
N GLN A 126 8.67 -2.23 -2.09
CA GLN A 126 8.84 -2.92 -3.38
C GLN A 126 8.81 -1.96 -4.57
N ARG A 127 7.94 -0.94 -4.54
CA ARG A 127 7.88 0.11 -5.56
C ARG A 127 9.19 0.90 -5.59
N LYS A 128 9.70 1.30 -4.43
CA LYS A 128 10.99 1.97 -4.34
C LYS A 128 12.10 1.11 -4.97
N GLN A 129 12.21 -0.16 -4.59
CA GLN A 129 13.25 -1.07 -5.08
C GLN A 129 13.16 -1.34 -6.58
N ARG A 130 11.94 -1.44 -7.14
CA ARG A 130 11.71 -1.78 -8.55
C ARG A 130 11.71 -0.57 -9.47
N GLU A 131 11.29 0.60 -8.99
CA GLU A 131 11.02 1.77 -9.82
C GLU A 131 11.95 2.95 -9.51
N SER A 132 12.14 3.30 -8.22
CA SER A 132 12.91 4.49 -7.83
C SER A 132 14.42 4.25 -7.72
N ASP A 133 14.83 3.16 -7.07
CA ASP A 133 16.24 2.79 -6.89
C ASP A 133 17.00 2.65 -8.22
N PRO A 134 16.47 2.00 -9.27
CA PRO A 134 17.20 1.85 -10.52
C PRO A 134 17.19 3.11 -11.40
N ILE A 135 16.23 4.03 -11.25
CA ILE A 135 16.11 5.20 -12.14
C ILE A 135 17.00 6.36 -11.72
N LEU A 136 17.19 6.58 -10.41
CA LEU A 136 18.03 7.64 -9.87
C LEU A 136 19.45 7.69 -10.50
N PRO A 137 20.26 6.61 -10.46
CA PRO A 137 21.60 6.64 -11.05
C PRO A 137 21.60 6.82 -12.56
N ARG A 138 20.48 6.52 -13.26
CA ARG A 138 20.36 6.75 -14.70
C ARG A 138 20.14 8.22 -15.01
N ILE A 139 19.30 8.90 -14.23
CA ILE A 139 19.08 10.35 -14.36
C ILE A 139 20.35 11.12 -14.00
N GLU A 140 21.07 10.68 -12.97
CA GLU A 140 22.38 11.24 -12.60
C GLU A 140 23.38 11.15 -13.75
N ALA A 141 23.51 9.97 -14.39
CA ALA A 141 24.36 9.81 -15.55
C ALA A 141 23.93 10.70 -16.75
N CYS A 142 22.62 10.91 -16.95
CA CYS A 142 22.14 11.85 -17.97
C CYS A 142 22.52 13.30 -17.66
N LEU A 143 22.46 13.71 -16.38
CA LEU A 143 22.87 15.05 -15.96
C LEU A 143 24.38 15.25 -16.16
N GLU A 144 25.20 14.26 -15.80
CA GLU A 144 26.65 14.29 -16.03
C GLU A 144 27.00 14.50 -17.51
N LEU A 145 26.31 13.79 -18.42
CA LEU A 145 26.47 13.98 -19.87
C LEU A 145 26.08 15.39 -20.33
N ALA A 146 24.99 15.95 -19.78
CA ALA A 146 24.55 17.31 -20.09
C ALA A 146 25.54 18.36 -19.57
N GLU A 147 26.09 18.18 -18.37
CA GLU A 147 27.14 19.05 -17.82
C GLU A 147 28.44 18.97 -18.62
N GLU A 148 28.82 17.79 -19.09
CA GLU A 148 29.96 17.59 -19.99
C GLU A 148 29.79 18.35 -21.30
N ALA A 149 28.64 18.21 -21.94
CA ALA A 149 28.34 18.89 -23.20
C ALA A 149 28.26 20.42 -23.01
N ALA A 150 27.75 20.91 -21.89
CA ALA A 150 27.66 22.33 -21.58
C ALA A 150 29.03 23.01 -21.39
N ARG A 151 30.11 22.24 -21.18
CA ARG A 151 31.49 22.78 -21.14
C ARG A 151 32.09 23.06 -22.51
N SER A 152 31.38 22.74 -23.60
CA SER A 152 31.86 22.99 -24.96
C SER A 152 31.99 24.50 -25.25
N PRO A 153 33.12 24.98 -25.81
CA PRO A 153 33.35 26.40 -26.08
C PRO A 153 32.35 27.05 -27.04
N ALA A 154 31.63 26.26 -27.82
CA ALA A 154 30.67 26.75 -28.81
C ALA A 154 29.36 27.25 -28.18
N GLY A 155 29.04 26.83 -26.94
CA GLY A 155 27.77 27.11 -26.26
C GLY A 155 26.57 26.50 -27.01
N ASP A 156 25.87 25.56 -26.39
CA ASP A 156 24.65 24.96 -26.97
C ASP A 156 23.47 25.24 -26.04
N ALA A 157 22.58 26.14 -26.48
CA ALA A 157 21.42 26.56 -25.69
C ALA A 157 20.42 25.40 -25.44
N GLU A 158 20.36 24.40 -26.33
CA GLU A 158 19.52 23.22 -26.12
C GLU A 158 20.10 22.35 -25.00
N VAL A 159 21.42 22.15 -24.99
CA VAL A 159 22.12 21.42 -23.92
C VAL A 159 21.95 22.11 -22.56
N GLU A 160 22.06 23.43 -22.51
CA GLU A 160 21.83 24.20 -21.28
C GLU A 160 20.39 24.01 -20.75
N ALA A 161 19.39 24.10 -21.63
CA ALA A 161 17.98 23.90 -21.24
C ALA A 161 17.73 22.46 -20.75
N VAL A 162 18.32 21.45 -21.40
CA VAL A 162 18.21 20.04 -20.97
C VAL A 162 18.89 19.82 -19.62
N ARG A 163 20.07 20.39 -19.40
CA ARG A 163 20.79 20.32 -18.12
C ARG A 163 19.95 20.91 -16.98
N ASP A 164 19.38 22.09 -17.21
CA ASP A 164 18.58 22.79 -16.19
C ASP A 164 17.33 21.98 -15.84
N TRP A 165 16.62 21.46 -16.85
CA TRP A 165 15.47 20.58 -16.63
C TRP A 165 15.85 19.27 -15.92
N LEU A 166 16.97 18.64 -16.29
CA LEU A 166 17.48 17.43 -15.61
C LEU A 166 17.83 17.70 -14.15
N THR A 167 18.36 18.89 -13.85
CA THR A 167 18.68 19.32 -12.48
C THR A 167 17.40 19.43 -11.64
N GLU A 168 16.37 20.10 -12.17
CA GLU A 168 15.08 20.22 -11.50
C GLU A 168 14.40 18.85 -11.31
N LEU A 169 14.39 18.01 -12.35
CA LEU A 169 13.83 16.67 -12.31
C LEU A 169 14.55 15.81 -11.27
N LEU A 170 15.88 15.80 -11.26
CA LEU A 170 16.66 15.02 -10.30
C LEU A 170 16.38 15.48 -8.85
N GLY A 171 16.24 16.79 -8.62
CA GLY A 171 15.81 17.34 -7.35
C GLY A 171 14.45 16.79 -6.92
N PHE A 172 13.45 16.86 -7.80
CA PHE A 172 12.12 16.30 -7.55
C PHE A 172 12.14 14.79 -7.26
N VAL A 173 12.82 14.00 -8.10
CA VAL A 173 12.87 12.53 -7.96
C VAL A 173 13.55 12.14 -6.63
N ARG A 174 14.61 12.83 -6.21
CA ARG A 174 15.25 12.59 -4.91
C ARG A 174 14.33 12.91 -3.73
N LEU A 175 13.57 14.00 -3.81
CA LEU A 175 12.58 14.35 -2.78
C LEU A 175 11.45 13.32 -2.70
N PHE A 176 10.93 12.89 -3.85
CA PHE A 176 9.92 11.85 -3.94
C PHE A 176 10.43 10.51 -3.39
N ASP A 177 11.63 10.07 -3.79
CA ASP A 177 12.26 8.84 -3.29
C ASP A 177 12.46 8.88 -1.77
N ARG A 178 12.88 10.04 -1.23
CA ARG A 178 13.01 10.25 0.21
C ARG A 178 11.66 10.12 0.92
N ALA A 179 10.58 10.66 0.36
CA ALA A 179 9.24 10.57 0.92
C ALA A 179 8.72 9.11 0.91
N VAL A 180 8.87 8.40 -0.21
CA VAL A 180 8.53 6.97 -0.31
C VAL A 180 9.36 6.15 0.68
N GLY A 181 10.67 6.42 0.76
CA GLY A 181 11.58 5.77 1.70
C GLY A 181 11.28 6.07 3.17
N MET A 182 10.59 7.16 3.49
CA MET A 182 10.07 7.41 4.85
C MET A 182 8.93 6.43 5.17
N VAL A 183 7.97 6.28 4.26
CA VAL A 183 6.84 5.35 4.43
C VAL A 183 7.33 3.91 4.51
N ALA A 184 8.27 3.52 3.64
CA ALA A 184 8.81 2.16 3.61
C ALA A 184 9.53 1.76 4.92
N ARG A 185 10.15 2.72 5.63
CA ARG A 185 10.88 2.47 6.89
C ARG A 185 10.04 2.67 8.16
N ALA A 186 8.88 3.31 8.06
CA ALA A 186 8.02 3.57 9.20
C ALA A 186 7.46 2.27 9.78
N GLU A 187 7.21 2.23 11.09
CA GLU A 187 6.43 1.14 11.66
C GLU A 187 4.97 1.26 11.19
N THR A 188 4.29 0.12 11.02
CA THR A 188 2.87 0.10 10.62
C THR A 188 1.98 0.86 11.59
N SER A 189 2.35 0.87 12.88
CA SER A 189 1.64 1.62 13.93
C SER A 189 1.77 3.14 13.77
N GLU A 190 2.89 3.62 13.23
CA GLU A 190 3.15 5.04 12.95
C GLU A 190 2.35 5.50 11.74
N ILE A 191 2.34 4.69 10.67
CA ILE A 191 1.53 4.94 9.47
C ILE A 191 0.05 5.02 9.85
N SER A 192 -0.46 3.99 10.51
CA SER A 192 -1.85 3.91 10.97
C SER A 192 -2.25 5.12 11.82
N ARG A 193 -1.38 5.53 12.76
CA ARG A 193 -1.62 6.72 13.60
C ARG A 193 -1.67 8.00 12.77
N GLY A 194 -0.78 8.16 11.79
CA GLY A 194 -0.78 9.32 10.88
C GLY A 194 -2.10 9.45 10.14
N PHE A 195 -2.57 8.36 9.52
CA PHE A 195 -3.87 8.33 8.84
C PHE A 195 -5.05 8.56 9.80
N ALA A 196 -4.99 8.05 11.03
CA ALA A 196 -6.03 8.28 12.03
C ALA A 196 -6.12 9.75 12.47
N VAL A 197 -5.02 10.51 12.42
CA VAL A 197 -5.02 11.97 12.63
C VAL A 197 -5.64 12.67 11.43
N LEU A 198 -5.26 12.30 10.21
CA LEU A 198 -5.83 12.88 8.99
C LEU A 198 -7.35 12.68 8.92
N ALA A 199 -7.85 11.50 9.31
CA ALA A 199 -9.28 11.19 9.34
C ALA A 199 -10.09 12.05 10.33
N GLN A 200 -9.43 12.74 11.28
CA GLN A 200 -10.08 13.67 12.21
C GLN A 200 -10.12 15.10 11.69
N LEU A 201 -9.42 15.40 10.59
CA LEU A 201 -9.39 16.71 9.97
C LEU A 201 -10.38 16.77 8.81
N SER A 202 -11.05 17.91 8.64
CA SER A 202 -11.85 18.14 7.43
C SER A 202 -10.94 18.50 6.24
N ASP A 203 -11.40 18.23 5.02
CA ASP A 203 -10.70 18.62 3.79
C ASP A 203 -10.37 20.12 3.77
N GLU A 204 -11.31 20.97 4.20
CA GLU A 204 -11.07 22.42 4.33
C GLU A 204 -9.95 22.76 5.34
N SER A 205 -9.80 21.95 6.40
CA SER A 205 -8.71 22.11 7.35
C SER A 205 -7.37 21.69 6.76
N LEU A 206 -7.34 20.60 5.99
CA LEU A 206 -6.16 20.15 5.26
C LEU A 206 -5.72 21.20 4.22
N ASP A 207 -6.65 21.74 3.44
CA ASP A 207 -6.37 22.79 2.45
C ASP A 207 -5.78 24.05 3.09
N ARG A 208 -6.34 24.48 4.23
CA ARG A 208 -5.81 25.64 4.96
C ARG A 208 -4.42 25.37 5.52
N LEU A 209 -4.15 24.16 6.01
CA LEU A 209 -2.81 23.77 6.48
C LEU A 209 -1.82 23.75 5.32
N LEU A 210 -2.18 23.19 4.15
CA LEU A 210 -1.32 23.18 2.97
C LEU A 210 -0.97 24.60 2.50
N ARG A 211 -1.97 25.50 2.43
CA ARG A 211 -1.74 26.91 2.08
C ARG A 211 -0.87 27.62 3.11
N LEU A 212 -1.08 27.34 4.40
CA LEU A 212 -0.26 27.91 5.47
C LEU A 212 1.20 27.47 5.33
N LEU A 213 1.45 26.17 5.19
CA LEU A 213 2.81 25.64 5.01
C LEU A 213 3.48 26.23 3.76
N GLY A 214 2.75 26.37 2.65
CA GLY A 214 3.25 26.99 1.42
C GLY A 214 3.48 28.51 1.51
N SER A 215 2.97 29.18 2.55
CA SER A 215 3.19 30.62 2.76
C SER A 215 4.40 30.93 3.65
N LEU A 216 4.97 29.93 4.31
CA LEU A 216 6.11 30.09 5.23
C LEU A 216 7.44 29.93 4.48
N PRO A 217 8.51 30.64 4.89
CA PRO A 217 9.84 30.43 4.32
C PRO A 217 10.33 28.99 4.54
N GLU A 218 10.86 28.36 3.48
CA GLU A 218 11.30 26.96 3.51
C GLU A 218 12.36 26.70 4.60
N GLU A 219 13.36 27.59 4.71
CA GLU A 219 14.45 27.46 5.68
C GLU A 219 13.94 27.51 7.13
N GLU A 220 13.01 28.43 7.43
CA GLU A 220 12.42 28.57 8.76
C GLU A 220 11.57 27.35 9.12
N LEU A 221 10.77 26.85 8.16
CA LEU A 221 9.95 25.66 8.34
C LEU A 221 10.82 24.42 8.58
N ALA A 222 11.87 24.24 7.76
CA ALA A 222 12.80 23.12 7.90
C ALA A 222 13.54 23.14 9.24
N ALA A 223 14.08 24.31 9.65
CA ALA A 223 14.74 24.47 10.93
C ALA A 223 13.80 24.20 12.11
N THR A 224 12.54 24.65 12.02
CA THR A 224 11.53 24.41 13.05
C THR A 224 11.17 22.93 13.17
N LEU A 225 10.95 22.24 12.05
CA LEU A 225 10.64 20.81 12.05
C LEU A 225 11.82 19.97 12.55
N ASP A 226 13.06 20.31 12.17
CA ASP A 226 14.27 19.65 12.68
C ASP A 226 14.40 19.85 14.20
N ALA A 227 14.19 21.07 14.70
CA ALA A 227 14.21 21.35 16.13
C ALA A 227 13.14 20.55 16.89
N ILE A 228 11.91 20.46 16.36
CA ILE A 228 10.81 19.67 16.94
C ILE A 228 11.14 18.17 16.92
N SER A 229 11.79 17.66 15.87
CA SER A 229 12.13 16.23 15.76
C SER A 229 13.03 15.73 16.91
N ARG A 230 13.77 16.63 17.55
CA ARG A 230 14.73 16.32 18.62
C ARG A 230 14.14 16.46 20.02
N VAL A 231 12.91 16.96 20.16
CA VAL A 231 12.30 17.17 21.48
C VAL A 231 11.70 15.89 22.06
N SER A 232 11.70 15.77 23.39
CA SER A 232 11.03 14.64 24.06
C SER A 232 9.50 14.68 23.84
N PRO A 233 8.81 13.52 23.92
CA PRO A 233 7.34 13.47 23.78
C PRO A 233 6.59 14.40 24.75
N THR A 234 7.12 14.61 25.95
CA THR A 234 6.54 15.52 26.95
C THR A 234 6.61 16.98 26.48
N VAL A 235 7.73 17.39 25.90
CA VAL A 235 7.91 18.74 25.36
C VAL A 235 7.04 18.93 24.12
N ALA A 236 7.03 17.96 23.21
CA ALA A 236 6.18 18.00 22.01
C ALA A 236 4.70 18.22 22.36
N ARG A 237 4.17 17.48 23.36
CA ARG A 237 2.79 17.67 23.86
C ARG A 237 2.54 19.09 24.38
N ARG A 238 3.49 19.67 25.11
CA ARG A 238 3.38 21.04 25.63
C ARG A 238 3.35 22.06 24.48
N VAL A 239 4.24 21.91 23.50
CA VAL A 239 4.28 22.75 22.30
C VAL A 239 2.96 22.68 21.54
N LEU A 240 2.46 21.48 21.24
CA LEU A 240 1.18 21.29 20.54
C LEU A 240 -0.01 21.87 21.33
N SER A 241 -0.03 21.70 22.66
CA SER A 241 -1.06 22.29 23.52
C SER A 241 -1.03 23.82 23.50
N ALA A 242 0.17 24.41 23.56
CA ALA A 242 0.35 25.85 23.48
C ALA A 242 -0.06 26.40 22.11
N ALA A 243 0.40 25.77 21.02
CA ALA A 243 0.02 26.13 19.65
C ALA A 243 -1.50 26.09 19.46
N GLY A 244 -2.18 25.05 19.94
CA GLY A 244 -3.63 24.94 19.88
C GLY A 244 -4.39 25.98 20.73
N LYS A 245 -3.76 26.55 21.77
CA LYS A 245 -4.32 27.68 22.53
C LYS A 245 -4.13 28.99 21.77
N VAL A 246 -2.92 29.25 21.27
CA VAL A 246 -2.60 30.46 20.49
C VAL A 246 -3.45 30.54 19.23
N ALA A 247 -3.58 29.45 18.48
CA ALA A 247 -4.39 29.39 17.27
C ALA A 247 -5.90 29.61 17.53
N ARG A 248 -6.38 29.42 18.76
CA ARG A 248 -7.76 29.75 19.16
C ARG A 248 -7.95 31.22 19.53
N LEU A 249 -6.87 31.92 19.90
CA LEU A 249 -6.91 33.34 20.26
C LEU A 249 -6.74 34.25 19.04
N GLY A 250 -6.13 33.75 17.95
CA GLY A 250 -5.95 34.48 16.70
C GLY A 250 -7.08 34.32 15.67
N ARG A 251 -8.18 33.66 16.05
CA ARG A 251 -9.44 33.58 15.27
C ARG A 251 -10.47 34.48 15.92
#